data_AF-A0AAN9FWK2-F1
#
_entry.id   AF-A0AAN9FWK2-F1
#
_cell.length_a   1.000
_cell.length_b   1.000
_cell.length_c   1.000
_cell.angle_alpha   90.00
_cell.angle_beta   90.00
_cell.angle_gamma   90.00
#
_symmetry.space_group_name_H-M   'P 1'
#
loop_
_entity.id
_entity.type
_entity.pdbx_description
1 polymer ?
#
loop_
_entity_poly.entity_id
_entity_poly.type
_entity_poly.pdbx_seq_one_letter_code
_entity_poly.pdbx_strand_id
1 'polypeptide(L)'
;MNSSVSKFYKDKYKPSVGPEELEEPLYDPVLLNKLDWSNVKHMKNGVTSAAPGEGLRVRPLCKGDYDKGFLQLLAQLTKMGDVSREKFE
;
A
#
# COMPACT_ATOMS: atom_id res chain seq x y z
N MET A 1 12.49 19.42 -3.77
CA MET A 1 11.42 18.55 -4.31
C MET A 1 10.32 19.43 -4.91
N ASN A 2 9.91 19.16 -6.16
CA ASN A 2 8.97 20.01 -6.90
C ASN A 2 7.55 19.91 -6.34
N SER A 3 7.04 21.02 -5.81
CA SER A 3 5.72 21.20 -5.20
C SER A 3 4.55 20.69 -6.05
N SER A 4 4.69 20.70 -7.38
CA SER A 4 3.66 20.25 -8.32
C SER A 4 3.39 18.75 -8.29
N VAL A 5 4.40 17.92 -8.00
CA VAL A 5 4.23 16.45 -7.93
C VAL A 5 3.42 16.07 -6.69
N SER A 6 3.75 16.66 -5.54
CA SER A 6 3.04 16.45 -4.26
C SER A 6 1.55 16.79 -4.33
N LYS A 7 1.20 17.88 -5.05
CA LYS A 7 -0.20 18.31 -5.18
C LYS A 7 -1.03 17.34 -6.02
N PHE A 8 -0.46 16.79 -7.09
CA PHE A 8 -1.14 15.82 -7.95
C PHE A 8 -1.54 14.54 -7.20
N TYR A 9 -0.68 14.04 -6.29
CA TYR A 9 -0.99 12.86 -5.48
C TYR A 9 -2.08 13.12 -4.44
N LYS A 10 -2.16 14.33 -3.87
CA LYS A 10 -3.20 14.69 -2.88
C LYS A 10 -4.60 14.76 -3.48
N ASP A 11 -4.74 15.34 -4.68
CA ASP A 11 -6.05 15.58 -5.28
C ASP A 11 -6.74 14.31 -5.79
N LYS A 12 -5.98 13.24 -6.09
CA LYS A 12 -6.52 11.99 -6.65
C LYS A 12 -6.80 10.88 -5.63
N TYR A 13 -6.17 10.93 -4.45
CA TYR A 13 -6.23 9.88 -3.44
C TYR A 13 -6.84 10.43 -2.15
N LYS A 14 -8.15 10.25 -1.96
CA LYS A 14 -8.79 10.51 -0.65
C LYS A 14 -8.39 9.40 0.33
N PRO A 15 -7.75 9.70 1.47
CA PRO A 15 -7.33 8.66 2.40
C PRO A 15 -8.50 8.25 3.30
N SER A 16 -8.90 6.99 3.22
CA SER A 16 -9.52 6.30 4.34
C SER A 16 -8.41 5.64 5.16
N VAL A 17 -8.28 6.10 6.41
CA VAL A 17 -7.36 5.66 7.50
C VAL A 17 -5.86 6.03 7.38
N GLY A 18 -5.46 7.07 8.13
CA GLY A 18 -4.07 7.41 8.51
C GLY A 18 -3.46 8.63 7.79
N PRO A 19 -2.52 9.37 8.41
CA PRO A 19 -1.96 10.65 7.91
C PRO A 19 -0.97 10.49 6.73
N GLU A 20 -1.14 9.44 5.92
CA GLU A 20 -0.20 8.92 4.92
C GLU A 20 0.00 9.79 3.65
N GLU A 21 -0.28 11.09 3.69
CA GLU A 21 -0.11 11.96 2.51
C GLU A 21 1.37 12.27 2.15
N LEU A 22 2.36 11.72 2.88
CA LEU A 22 3.75 12.17 2.80
C LEU A 22 4.79 11.10 2.48
N GLU A 23 4.42 9.82 2.39
CA GLU A 23 5.41 8.76 2.18
C GLU A 23 5.46 8.29 0.73
N GLU A 24 6.68 8.20 0.18
CA GLU A 24 6.93 7.72 -1.16
C GLU A 24 6.62 6.20 -1.26
N PRO A 25 5.70 5.79 -2.15
CA PRO A 25 5.39 4.38 -2.35
C PRO A 25 6.52 3.67 -3.10
N LEU A 26 6.67 2.36 -2.87
CA LEU A 26 7.68 1.53 -3.56
C LEU A 26 7.53 1.53 -5.09
N TYR A 27 6.32 1.74 -5.60
CA TYR A 27 6.01 1.89 -7.03
C TYR A 27 4.75 2.73 -7.22
N ASP A 28 4.44 3.10 -8.47
CA ASP A 28 3.25 3.91 -8.81
C ASP A 28 1.94 3.20 -8.40
N PRO A 29 1.18 3.72 -7.43
CA PRO A 29 -0.08 3.12 -6.99
C PRO A 29 -1.14 3.02 -8.10
N VAL A 30 -1.03 3.83 -9.17
CA VAL A 30 -1.94 3.77 -10.32
C VAL A 30 -1.91 2.39 -10.99
N LEU A 31 -0.80 1.66 -10.91
CA LEU A 31 -0.69 0.31 -11.46
C LEU A 31 -1.74 -0.64 -10.86
N LEU A 32 -2.02 -0.52 -9.56
CA LEU A 32 -3.06 -1.32 -8.88
C LEU A 32 -4.47 -1.00 -9.38
N ASN A 33 -4.72 0.26 -9.73
CA ASN A 33 -6.02 0.72 -10.26
C ASN A 33 -6.23 0.33 -11.73
N LYS A 34 -5.15 0.03 -12.46
CA LYS A 34 -5.18 -0.37 -13.87
C LYS A 34 -5.28 -1.89 -14.07
N LEU A 35 -5.30 -2.67 -12.98
CA LEU A 35 -5.47 -4.11 -13.06
C LEU A 35 -6.84 -4.44 -13.65
N ASP A 36 -6.86 -5.33 -14.64
CA ASP A 36 -8.09 -5.88 -15.19
C ASP A 36 -8.55 -7.06 -14.34
N TRP A 37 -9.69 -6.89 -13.67
CA TRP A 37 -10.31 -7.89 -12.81
C TRP A 37 -11.37 -8.75 -13.54
N SER A 38 -11.65 -8.48 -14.82
CA SER A 38 -12.72 -9.14 -15.57
C SER A 38 -12.56 -10.66 -15.68
N ASN A 39 -11.31 -11.14 -15.68
CA ASN A 39 -10.98 -12.57 -15.79
C ASN A 39 -10.87 -13.28 -14.44
N VAL A 40 -11.05 -12.58 -13.31
CA VAL A 40 -10.90 -13.15 -11.96
C VAL A 40 -12.22 -13.78 -11.52
N LYS A 41 -12.28 -15.12 -11.49
CA LYS A 41 -13.53 -15.88 -11.31
C LYS A 41 -13.88 -16.26 -9.86
N HIS A 42 -12.91 -16.20 -8.95
CA HIS A 42 -13.06 -16.81 -7.61
C HIS A 42 -13.10 -15.79 -6.46
N MET A 43 -12.99 -14.50 -6.74
CA MET A 43 -13.14 -13.46 -5.74
C MET A 43 -14.62 -13.27 -5.44
N LYS A 44 -15.03 -13.59 -4.21
CA LYS A 44 -16.40 -13.39 -3.75
C LYS A 44 -16.69 -11.88 -3.65
N ASN A 45 -17.94 -11.49 -3.87
CA ASN A 45 -18.45 -10.14 -3.65
C ASN A 45 -17.74 -9.01 -4.44
N GLY A 46 -17.09 -9.34 -5.57
CA GLY A 46 -16.45 -8.32 -6.41
C GLY A 46 -15.26 -7.63 -5.73
N VAL A 47 -14.59 -8.30 -4.80
CA VAL A 47 -13.38 -7.78 -4.15
C VAL A 47 -12.29 -7.54 -5.19
N THR A 48 -11.77 -6.32 -5.22
CA THR A 48 -10.69 -5.86 -6.13
C THR A 48 -9.64 -5.08 -5.35
N SER A 49 -8.53 -4.70 -6.00
CA SER A 49 -7.56 -3.76 -5.42
C SER A 49 -8.18 -2.41 -5.03
N ALA A 50 -9.15 -1.92 -5.80
CA ALA A 50 -9.84 -0.66 -5.55
C ALA A 50 -10.95 -0.77 -4.49
N ALA A 51 -11.49 -1.98 -4.28
CA ALA A 51 -12.53 -2.27 -3.30
C ALA A 51 -12.19 -3.56 -2.52
N PRO A 52 -11.19 -3.52 -1.61
CA PRO A 52 -10.77 -4.71 -0.88
C PRO A 52 -11.68 -5.09 0.29
N GLY A 53 -12.54 -4.18 0.72
CA GLY A 53 -13.41 -4.33 1.89
C GLY A 53 -13.41 -3.07 2.76
N GLU A 54 -14.37 -2.97 3.66
CA GLU A 54 -14.50 -1.84 4.58
C GLU A 54 -13.30 -1.76 5.53
N GLY A 55 -12.75 -0.55 5.72
CA GLY A 55 -11.58 -0.32 6.57
C GLY A 55 -10.25 -0.86 6.02
N LEU A 56 -10.26 -1.44 4.82
CA LEU A 56 -9.08 -2.00 4.17
C LEU A 56 -8.69 -1.20 2.92
N ARG A 57 -7.41 -1.28 2.56
CA ARG A 57 -6.86 -0.66 1.35
C ARG A 57 -5.72 -1.49 0.81
N VAL A 58 -5.70 -1.71 -0.51
CA VAL A 58 -4.54 -2.24 -1.21
C VAL A 58 -3.70 -1.07 -1.72
N ARG A 59 -2.43 -1.01 -1.32
CA ARG A 59 -1.47 -0.01 -1.79
C ARG A 59 -0.06 -0.59 -1.85
N PRO A 60 0.88 0.05 -2.56
CA PRO A 60 2.29 -0.31 -2.47
C PRO A 60 2.81 -0.20 -1.03
N LEU A 61 3.83 -0.99 -0.73
CA LEU A 61 4.61 -0.86 0.50
C LEU A 61 5.28 0.52 0.53
N CYS A 62 5.42 1.10 1.72
CA CYS A 62 6.20 2.33 1.94
C CYS A 62 7.08 2.20 3.19
N LYS A 63 8.04 3.11 3.34
CA LYS A 63 9.02 3.07 4.45
C LYS A 63 8.37 3.09 5.83
N GLY A 64 7.28 3.82 6.02
CA GLY A 64 6.56 3.87 7.29
C GLY A 64 5.82 2.59 7.66
N ASP A 65 5.72 1.60 6.75
CA ASP A 65 5.12 0.31 7.08
C ASP A 65 5.97 -0.52 8.06
N TYR A 66 7.26 -0.16 8.22
CA TYR A 66 8.11 -0.67 9.29
C TYR A 66 7.43 -0.54 10.66
N ASP A 67 6.84 0.62 10.96
CA ASP A 67 6.17 0.89 12.25
C ASP A 67 4.74 0.35 12.32
N LYS A 68 4.19 -0.14 11.20
CA LYS A 68 2.79 -0.62 11.10
C LYS A 68 2.68 -2.14 11.22
N GLY A 69 3.74 -2.81 11.65
CA GLY A 69 3.72 -4.24 11.88
C GLY A 69 4.14 -5.09 10.68
N PHE A 70 4.74 -4.50 9.63
CA PHE A 70 5.06 -5.23 8.41
C PHE A 70 5.99 -6.42 8.64
N LEU A 71 7.06 -6.23 9.44
CA LEU A 71 8.02 -7.32 9.72
C LEU A 71 7.38 -8.41 10.59
N GLN A 72 6.51 -8.04 11.53
CA GLN A 72 5.74 -8.95 12.37
C GLN A 72 4.78 -9.80 11.51
N LEU A 73 4.19 -9.21 10.47
CA LEU A 73 3.37 -9.93 9.50
C LEU A 73 4.21 -10.93 8.69
N LEU A 74 5.38 -10.54 8.18
CA LEU A 74 6.27 -11.44 7.44
C LEU A 74 6.79 -12.60 8.29
N ALA A 75 7.01 -12.39 9.59
CA ALA A 75 7.46 -13.42 10.52
C ALA A 75 6.48 -14.60 10.67
N GLN A 76 5.21 -14.44 10.28
CA GLN A 76 4.23 -15.53 10.25
C GLN A 76 4.50 -16.53 9.11
N LEU A 77 5.19 -16.11 8.05
CA LEU A 77 5.51 -16.95 6.90
C LEU A 77 6.84 -17.69 7.09
N THR A 78 7.86 -17.02 7.60
CA THR A 78 9.21 -17.59 7.79
C THR A 78 9.95 -16.90 8.94
N LYS A 79 11.03 -17.51 9.42
CA LYS A 79 11.91 -16.88 10.40
C LYS A 79 12.55 -15.64 9.77
N MET A 80 12.20 -14.49 10.32
CA MET A 80 12.89 -13.23 10.11
C MET A 80 14.10 -13.15 11.04
N GLY A 81 15.24 -12.68 10.51
CA GLY A 81 16.33 -12.20 11.35
C GLY A 81 16.08 -10.78 11.85
N ASP A 82 17.04 -10.23 12.59
CA ASP A 82 16.95 -8.85 13.07
C ASP A 82 17.16 -7.85 11.92
N VAL A 83 16.07 -7.18 11.51
CA VAL A 83 16.06 -6.11 10.50
C VAL A 83 15.87 -4.77 11.21
N SER A 84 16.93 -3.95 11.23
CA SER A 84 16.85 -2.58 11.72
C SER A 84 16.07 -1.69 10.76
N ARG A 85 15.62 -0.54 11.26
CA ARG A 85 14.96 0.48 10.44
C ARG A 85 15.85 0.95 9.30
N GLU A 86 17.16 1.18 9.53
CA GLU A 86 18.05 1.62 8.45
C GLU A 86 18.21 0.58 7.34
N LYS A 87 18.10 -0.72 7.66
CA LYS A 87 18.15 -1.79 6.65
C LYS A 87 16.87 -1.91 5.84
N PHE A 88 15.76 -1.40 6.35
CA PHE A 88 14.45 -1.44 5.69
C PHE A 88 14.25 -0.29 4.70
N GLU A 89 14.88 0.85 4.95
CA GLU A 89 14.80 2.08 4.14
C GLU A 89 15.62 2.03 2.85
#